data_AF-A0AAE0CRM6-F1
#
_entry.id   AF-A0AAE0CRM6-F1
#
_cell.length_a   1.000
_cell.length_b   1.000
_cell.length_c   1.000
_cell.angle_alpha   90.00
_cell.angle_beta   90.00
_cell.angle_gamma   90.00
#
_symmetry.space_group_name_H-M   'P 1'
#
loop_
_entity.id
_entity.type
_entity.pdbx_description
1 polymer ?
#
loop_
_entity_poly.entity_id
_entity_poly.type
_entity_poly.pdbx_seq_one_letter_code
_entity_poly.pdbx_strand_id
1 'polypeptide(L)'
;MESLESNCSKLEAEIFQLEEKLATDDDSENLSDDLGEELKKLDSAKRELAAKLREILCVRRKLGDVPSHSELIQYERRFSELYVQIQEKHQQTQKFYATYNALLEIKELMLKETSLLNSISSQNLGLPFPVYNIQSSRLQILCAKVIFTLLNCFVLHYLQFQDAITSTAGRMKLIDSMEKIAKGSQQKLEKVQLGLREEQKACDALKERYTTSIAEQRRCHSLINAFQEECAKNERLRCRGSA
;
A
#
# COMPACT_ATOMS: atom_id res chain seq x y z
N MET A 1 -25.92 109.29 -42.37
CA MET A 1 -25.14 109.02 -41.15
C MET A 1 -26.07 108.53 -40.04
N GLU A 2 -27.18 109.23 -39.74
CA GLU A 2 -28.19 108.81 -38.74
C GLU A 2 -28.87 107.43 -38.97
N SER A 3 -29.06 107.00 -40.21
CA SER A 3 -29.63 105.67 -40.52
C SER A 3 -28.69 104.50 -40.17
N LEU A 4 -27.37 104.73 -40.25
CA LEU A 4 -26.36 103.73 -39.89
C LEU A 4 -26.23 103.59 -38.38
N GLU A 5 -26.31 104.68 -37.63
CA GLU A 5 -26.29 104.66 -36.16
C GLU A 5 -27.52 103.94 -35.58
N SER A 6 -28.71 104.15 -36.16
CA SER A 6 -29.92 103.43 -35.75
C SER A 6 -29.84 101.92 -36.00
N ASN A 7 -29.16 101.50 -37.07
CA ASN A 7 -28.94 100.09 -37.36
C ASN A 7 -27.86 99.47 -36.47
N CYS A 8 -26.79 100.21 -36.15
CA CYS A 8 -25.79 99.76 -35.18
C CYS A 8 -26.42 99.50 -33.80
N SER A 9 -27.25 100.40 -33.26
CA SER A 9 -27.89 100.15 -31.97
C SER A 9 -28.89 98.98 -31.98
N LYS A 10 -29.54 98.69 -33.12
CA LYS A 10 -30.43 97.53 -33.23
C LYS A 10 -29.64 96.22 -33.26
N LEU A 11 -28.56 96.19 -34.05
CA LEU A 11 -27.67 95.03 -34.11
C LEU A 11 -26.97 94.80 -32.78
N GLU A 12 -26.57 95.86 -32.06
CA GLU A 12 -26.00 95.75 -30.71
C GLU A 12 -27.02 95.22 -29.69
N ALA A 13 -28.28 95.64 -29.77
CA ALA A 13 -29.34 95.10 -28.91
C ALA A 13 -29.68 93.64 -29.24
N GLU A 14 -29.62 93.26 -30.52
CA GLU A 14 -29.84 91.88 -30.98
C GLU A 14 -28.65 90.98 -30.60
N ILE A 15 -27.43 91.49 -30.69
CA ILE A 15 -26.22 90.84 -30.16
C ILE A 15 -26.34 90.68 -28.65
N PHE A 16 -26.76 91.71 -27.90
CA PHE A 16 -26.94 91.63 -26.45
C PHE A 16 -28.01 90.60 -26.06
N GLN A 17 -29.13 90.53 -26.78
CA GLN A 17 -30.15 89.50 -26.56
C GLN A 17 -29.68 88.10 -26.96
N LEU A 18 -28.81 87.97 -27.97
CA LEU A 18 -28.20 86.69 -28.36
C LEU A 18 -27.12 86.25 -27.37
N GLU A 19 -26.35 87.18 -26.81
CA GLU A 19 -25.38 86.94 -25.74
C GLU A 19 -26.08 86.59 -24.42
N GLU A 20 -27.21 87.23 -24.11
CA GLU A 20 -28.06 86.87 -22.96
C GLU A 20 -28.71 85.49 -23.16
N LYS A 21 -29.14 85.15 -24.38
CA LYS A 21 -29.62 83.81 -24.72
C LYS A 21 -28.53 82.73 -24.64
N LEU A 22 -27.29 83.07 -25.01
CA LEU A 22 -26.10 82.22 -24.82
C LEU A 22 -25.67 82.12 -23.36
N ALA A 23 -26.03 83.10 -22.52
CA ALA A 23 -25.84 83.02 -21.07
C ALA A 23 -26.92 82.18 -20.37
N THR A 24 -28.10 82.03 -20.97
CA THR A 24 -29.18 81.13 -20.52
C THR A 24 -29.08 79.70 -21.07
N ASP A 25 -27.92 79.28 -21.58
CA ASP A 25 -27.64 77.90 -22.03
C ASP A 25 -27.56 76.94 -20.83
N ASP A 26 -28.72 76.61 -20.28
CA ASP A 26 -28.93 75.63 -19.20
C ASP A 26 -29.05 74.18 -19.74
N ASP A 27 -28.78 73.98 -21.04
CA ASP A 27 -28.89 72.67 -21.71
C ASP A 27 -27.63 71.78 -21.56
N SER A 28 -26.57 72.26 -20.90
CA SER A 28 -25.35 71.48 -20.65
C SER A 28 -25.47 70.47 -19.49
N GLU A 29 -26.36 70.72 -18.52
CA GLU A 29 -26.58 69.83 -17.38
C GLU A 29 -27.33 68.55 -17.78
N ASN A 30 -28.35 68.64 -18.65
CA ASN A 30 -29.13 67.48 -19.08
C ASN A 30 -28.31 66.46 -19.91
N LEU A 31 -27.37 66.92 -20.74
CA LEU A 31 -26.52 66.04 -21.57
C LEU A 31 -25.36 65.43 -20.77
N SER A 32 -24.84 66.16 -19.78
CA SER A 32 -23.85 65.69 -18.81
C SER A 32 -24.43 64.59 -17.91
N ASP A 33 -25.67 64.77 -17.45
CA ASP A 33 -26.36 63.78 -16.63
C ASP A 33 -26.68 62.50 -17.41
N ASP A 34 -27.08 62.59 -18.68
CA ASP A 34 -27.34 61.42 -19.54
C ASP A 34 -26.07 60.59 -19.81
N LEU A 35 -24.96 61.26 -20.17
CA LEU A 35 -23.64 60.62 -20.30
C LEU A 35 -23.15 60.02 -18.97
N GLY A 36 -23.41 60.70 -17.86
CA GLY A 36 -23.09 60.23 -16.51
C GLY A 36 -23.89 58.99 -16.10
N GLU A 37 -25.17 58.93 -16.47
CA GLU A 37 -26.03 57.75 -16.31
C GLU A 37 -25.51 56.56 -17.12
N GLU A 38 -25.12 56.78 -18.37
CA GLU A 38 -24.58 55.73 -19.25
C GLU A 38 -23.21 55.22 -18.77
N LEU A 39 -22.35 56.09 -18.23
CA LEU A 39 -21.08 55.70 -17.63
C LEU A 39 -21.29 54.83 -16.37
N LYS A 40 -22.27 55.20 -15.53
CA LYS A 40 -22.66 54.40 -14.34
C LYS A 40 -23.23 53.03 -14.75
N LYS A 41 -24.07 52.97 -15.79
CA LYS A 41 -24.55 51.71 -16.38
C LYS A 41 -23.39 50.87 -16.90
N LEU A 42 -22.47 51.47 -17.65
CA LEU A 42 -21.27 50.79 -18.14
C LEU A 42 -20.43 50.21 -17.00
N ASP A 43 -20.22 50.95 -15.92
CA ASP A 43 -19.44 50.49 -14.76
C ASP A 43 -20.17 49.42 -13.94
N SER A 44 -21.50 49.44 -13.89
CA SER A 44 -22.28 48.33 -13.33
C SER A 44 -22.17 47.07 -14.18
N ALA A 45 -22.25 47.18 -15.51
CA ALA A 45 -22.09 46.07 -16.44
C ALA A 45 -20.67 45.47 -16.38
N LYS A 46 -19.63 46.31 -16.28
CA LYS A 46 -18.25 45.86 -16.06
C LYS A 46 -18.09 45.11 -14.73
N ARG A 47 -18.73 45.59 -13.65
CA ARG A 47 -18.71 44.91 -12.34
C ARG A 47 -19.41 43.56 -12.40
N GLU A 48 -20.54 43.47 -13.09
CA GLU A 48 -21.27 42.22 -13.28
C GLU A 48 -20.47 41.22 -14.11
N LEU A 49 -19.86 41.66 -15.21
CA LEU A 49 -18.96 40.83 -16.02
C LEU A 49 -17.77 40.31 -15.19
N ALA A 50 -17.18 41.16 -14.35
CA ALA A 50 -16.10 40.75 -13.45
C ALA A 50 -16.57 39.72 -12.41
N ALA A 51 -17.79 39.84 -11.89
CA ALA A 51 -18.38 38.85 -10.99
C ALA A 51 -18.58 37.50 -11.70
N LYS A 52 -19.10 37.52 -12.93
CA LYS A 52 -19.27 36.31 -13.76
C LYS A 52 -17.95 35.65 -14.11
N LEU A 53 -16.91 36.42 -14.43
CA LEU A 53 -15.56 35.89 -14.64
C LEU A 53 -15.00 35.17 -13.40
N ARG A 54 -15.24 35.71 -12.20
CA ARG A 54 -14.84 35.05 -10.94
C ARG A 54 -15.61 33.75 -10.71
N GLU A 55 -16.92 33.72 -10.99
CA GLU A 55 -17.74 32.50 -10.93
C GLU A 55 -17.21 31.43 -11.90
N ILE A 56 -16.94 31.79 -13.16
CA ILE A 56 -16.40 30.88 -14.19
C ILE A 56 -15.05 30.32 -13.77
N LEU A 57 -14.16 31.14 -13.21
CA LEU A 57 -12.87 30.69 -12.72
C LEU A 57 -12.99 29.75 -11.52
N CYS A 58 -13.96 29.98 -10.62
CA CYS A 58 -14.25 29.07 -9.52
C CYS A 58 -14.72 27.70 -10.04
N VAL A 59 -15.62 27.69 -11.02
CA VAL A 59 -16.10 26.45 -11.67
C VAL A 59 -14.97 25.74 -12.42
N ARG A 60 -14.09 26.48 -13.13
CA ARG A 60 -12.95 25.91 -13.85
C ARG A 60 -11.95 25.23 -12.92
N ARG A 61 -11.70 25.78 -11.72
CA ARG A 61 -10.86 25.12 -10.71
C ARG A 61 -11.48 23.81 -10.24
N LYS A 62 -12.78 23.83 -9.90
CA LYS A 62 -13.52 22.61 -9.52
C LYS A 62 -13.54 21.54 -10.62
N LEU A 63 -13.52 21.94 -11.88
CA LEU A 63 -13.37 21.04 -13.03
C LEU A 63 -11.95 20.47 -13.16
N GLY A 64 -10.93 21.27 -12.83
CA GLY A 64 -9.54 20.82 -12.79
C GLY A 64 -9.26 19.81 -11.67
N ASP A 65 -10.06 19.83 -10.60
CA ASP A 65 -9.97 18.86 -9.51
C ASP A 65 -10.55 17.47 -9.89
N VAL A 66 -11.25 17.37 -11.02
CA VAL A 66 -11.79 16.09 -11.54
C VAL A 66 -10.72 15.43 -12.43
N PRO A 67 -10.32 14.18 -12.14
CA PRO A 67 -9.40 13.45 -13.00
C PRO A 67 -9.93 13.34 -14.43
N SER A 68 -9.08 13.67 -15.38
CA SER A 68 -9.33 13.55 -16.81
C SER A 68 -9.53 12.07 -17.22
N HIS A 69 -10.16 11.86 -18.36
CA HIS A 69 -10.38 10.52 -18.91
C HIS A 69 -9.07 9.72 -19.06
N SER A 70 -7.97 10.37 -19.43
CA SER A 70 -6.66 9.74 -19.49
C SER A 70 -6.11 9.32 -18.13
N GLU A 71 -6.36 10.10 -17.06
CA GLU A 71 -5.96 9.73 -15.69
C GLU A 71 -6.78 8.54 -15.20
N LEU A 72 -8.09 8.50 -15.50
CA LEU A 72 -8.95 7.35 -15.21
C LEU A 72 -8.42 6.06 -15.84
N ILE A 73 -8.02 6.10 -17.12
CA ILE A 73 -7.42 4.93 -17.80
C ILE A 73 -6.10 4.51 -17.14
N GLN A 74 -5.28 5.47 -16.69
CA GLN A 74 -4.05 5.14 -15.97
C GLN A 74 -4.35 4.46 -14.63
N TYR A 75 -5.33 4.95 -13.88
CA TYR A 75 -5.76 4.32 -12.63
C TYR A 75 -6.28 2.91 -12.88
N GLU A 76 -7.10 2.68 -13.91
CA GLU A 76 -7.61 1.37 -14.27
C GLU A 76 -6.48 0.36 -14.56
N ARG A 77 -5.46 0.76 -15.32
CA ARG A 77 -4.27 -0.07 -15.57
C ARG A 77 -3.52 -0.37 -14.27
N ARG A 78 -3.27 0.66 -13.45
CA ARG A 78 -2.56 0.51 -12.17
C ARG A 78 -3.31 -0.42 -11.20
N PHE A 79 -4.64 -0.33 -11.16
CA PHE A 79 -5.47 -1.23 -10.35
C PHE A 79 -5.41 -2.66 -10.87
N SER A 80 -5.42 -2.86 -12.18
CA SER A 80 -5.29 -4.19 -12.80
C SER A 80 -3.94 -4.83 -12.46
N GLU A 81 -2.84 -4.08 -12.58
CA GLU A 81 -1.50 -4.53 -12.17
C GLU A 81 -1.44 -4.89 -10.68
N LEU A 82 -1.99 -4.03 -9.82
CA LEU A 82 -2.02 -4.26 -8.38
C LEU A 82 -2.84 -5.51 -8.04
N TYR A 83 -3.96 -5.73 -8.72
CA TYR A 83 -4.80 -6.91 -8.52
C TYR A 83 -4.05 -8.20 -8.83
N VAL A 84 -3.28 -8.23 -9.93
CA VAL A 84 -2.41 -9.36 -10.28
C VAL A 84 -1.37 -9.63 -9.18
N GLN A 85 -0.69 -8.59 -8.70
CA GLN A 85 0.31 -8.73 -7.62
C GLN A 85 -0.31 -9.27 -6.32
N ILE A 86 -1.49 -8.77 -5.92
CA ILE A 86 -2.22 -9.26 -4.75
C ILE A 86 -2.56 -10.74 -4.92
N GLN A 87 -3.02 -11.15 -6.09
CA GLN A 87 -3.38 -12.53 -6.38
C GLN A 87 -2.16 -13.47 -6.32
N GLU A 88 -1.03 -13.05 -6.90
CA GLU A 88 0.22 -13.81 -6.81
C GLU A 88 0.70 -13.97 -5.37
N LYS A 89 0.64 -12.90 -4.56
CA LYS A 89 0.99 -12.95 -3.13
C LYS A 89 0.05 -13.85 -2.34
N HIS A 90 -1.23 -13.86 -2.66
CA HIS A 90 -2.20 -14.76 -2.05
C HIS A 90 -1.85 -16.23 -2.35
N GLN A 91 -1.57 -16.57 -3.61
CA GLN A 91 -1.14 -17.92 -3.99
C GLN A 91 0.17 -18.31 -3.33
N GLN A 92 1.15 -17.40 -3.25
CA GLN A 92 2.42 -17.65 -2.57
C GLN A 92 2.19 -17.96 -1.08
N THR A 93 1.32 -17.21 -0.43
CA THR A 93 0.95 -17.41 0.98
C THR A 93 0.31 -18.78 1.20
N GLN A 94 -0.61 -19.19 0.34
CA GLN A 94 -1.23 -20.52 0.39
C GLN A 94 -0.18 -21.64 0.27
N LYS A 95 0.77 -21.50 -0.66
CA LYS A 95 1.87 -22.47 -0.82
C LYS A 95 2.72 -22.59 0.45
N PHE A 96 3.05 -21.45 1.08
CA PHE A 96 3.78 -21.47 2.35
C PHE A 96 3.01 -22.18 3.46
N TYR A 97 1.69 -21.96 3.57
CA TYR A 97 0.87 -22.67 4.55
C TYR A 97 0.82 -24.18 4.28
N ALA A 98 0.71 -24.60 3.01
CA ALA A 98 0.73 -26.02 2.66
C ALA A 98 2.07 -26.68 3.07
N THR A 99 3.20 -26.03 2.77
CA THR A 99 4.52 -26.52 3.20
C THR A 99 4.67 -26.56 4.71
N TYR A 100 4.22 -25.52 5.42
CA TYR A 100 4.25 -25.46 6.88
C TYR A 100 3.46 -26.62 7.50
N ASN A 101 2.24 -26.87 7.03
CA ASN A 101 1.40 -27.94 7.54
C ASN A 101 2.04 -29.33 7.30
N ALA A 102 2.63 -29.55 6.13
CA ALA A 102 3.36 -30.79 5.85
C ALA A 102 4.56 -30.99 6.79
N LEU A 103 5.34 -29.93 7.06
CA LEU A 103 6.46 -29.99 8.00
C LEU A 103 6.00 -30.25 9.44
N LEU A 104 4.86 -29.68 9.82
CA LEU A 104 4.27 -29.92 11.13
C LEU A 104 3.86 -31.39 11.30
N GLU A 105 3.22 -31.97 10.28
CA GLU A 105 2.86 -33.39 10.26
C GLU A 105 4.10 -34.29 10.35
N ILE A 106 5.15 -34.00 9.58
CA ILE A 106 6.43 -34.72 9.65
C ILE A 106 7.03 -34.65 11.05
N LYS A 107 7.05 -33.45 11.67
CA LYS A 107 7.54 -33.28 13.04
C LYS A 107 6.76 -34.16 14.03
N GLU A 108 5.44 -34.20 13.93
CA GLU A 108 4.61 -35.02 14.81
C GLU A 108 4.89 -36.52 14.63
N LEU A 109 5.07 -36.98 13.39
CA LEU A 109 5.44 -38.36 13.09
C LEU A 109 6.82 -38.71 13.68
N MET A 110 7.83 -37.84 13.48
CA MET A 110 9.17 -38.06 14.05
C MET A 110 9.15 -38.13 15.58
N LEU A 111 8.33 -37.31 16.25
CA LEU A 111 8.16 -37.36 17.71
C LEU A 111 7.53 -38.68 18.16
N LYS A 112 6.53 -39.20 17.43
CA LYS A 112 5.92 -40.50 17.70
C LYS A 112 6.92 -41.65 17.53
N GLU A 113 7.72 -41.63 16.47
CA GLU A 113 8.79 -42.62 16.24
C GLU A 113 9.84 -42.60 17.35
N THR A 114 10.28 -41.40 17.75
CA THR A 114 11.24 -41.23 18.84
C THR A 114 10.70 -41.80 20.15
N SER A 115 9.43 -41.52 20.47
CA SER A 115 8.75 -42.07 21.64
C SER A 115 8.67 -43.60 21.58
N LEU A 116 8.32 -44.16 20.43
CA LEU A 116 8.26 -45.61 20.22
C LEU A 116 9.64 -46.26 20.37
N LEU A 117 10.68 -45.70 19.77
CA LEU A 117 12.06 -46.19 19.88
C LEU A 117 12.55 -46.14 21.33
N ASN A 118 12.25 -45.07 22.06
CA ASN A 118 12.57 -44.99 23.50
C ASN A 118 11.84 -46.06 24.32
N SER A 119 10.57 -46.34 23.99
CA SER A 119 9.80 -47.42 24.62
C SER A 119 10.40 -48.80 24.32
N ILE A 120 10.73 -49.09 23.06
CA ILE A 120 11.37 -50.35 22.66
C ILE A 120 12.77 -50.49 23.29
N SER A 121 13.57 -49.42 23.30
CA SER A 121 14.89 -49.41 23.94
C SER A 121 14.81 -49.66 25.44
N SER A 122 13.75 -49.16 26.08
CA SER A 122 13.50 -49.41 27.50
C SER A 122 13.06 -50.85 27.75
N GLN A 123 12.34 -51.46 26.81
CA GLN A 123 11.87 -52.86 26.89
C GLN A 123 12.96 -53.89 26.52
N ASN A 124 13.88 -53.57 25.61
CA ASN A 124 14.90 -54.49 25.09
C ASN A 124 16.16 -54.60 25.97
N LEU A 125 16.20 -53.96 27.13
CA LEU A 125 17.34 -53.98 28.06
C LEU A 125 17.47 -55.29 28.86
N GLY A 126 17.05 -56.44 28.33
CA GLY A 126 17.01 -57.65 29.16
C GLY A 126 16.84 -59.05 28.57
N LEU A 127 16.91 -59.34 27.26
CA LEU A 127 16.86 -60.75 26.80
C LEU A 127 17.73 -61.09 25.56
N PRO A 128 18.34 -62.28 25.51
CA PRO A 128 19.06 -62.80 24.35
C PRO A 128 18.07 -63.36 23.32
N PHE A 129 18.18 -62.92 22.05
CA PHE A 129 17.29 -63.37 20.97
C PHE A 129 17.75 -64.72 20.36
N PRO A 130 16.83 -65.68 20.09
CA PRO A 130 17.11 -66.89 19.34
C PRO A 130 16.99 -66.66 17.83
N VAL A 131 17.88 -67.30 17.07
CA VAL A 131 17.91 -67.26 15.59
C VAL A 131 16.94 -68.29 15.02
N TYR A 132 16.00 -67.87 14.17
CA TYR A 132 15.22 -68.76 13.31
C TYR A 132 15.61 -68.60 11.83
N ASN A 133 15.69 -69.75 11.17
CA ASN A 133 16.16 -69.99 9.81
C ASN A 133 15.03 -69.76 8.78
N ILE A 134 15.29 -69.03 7.68
CA ILE A 134 14.33 -68.86 6.57
C ILE A 134 15.03 -69.05 5.21
N GLN A 135 14.46 -69.93 4.39
CA GLN A 135 14.83 -70.30 3.02
C GLN A 135 14.93 -69.10 2.05
N SER A 136 15.95 -69.14 1.19
CA SER A 136 16.57 -68.01 0.49
C SER A 136 15.92 -67.60 -0.85
N SER A 137 15.51 -66.34 -0.94
CA SER A 137 15.33 -65.54 -2.17
C SER A 137 16.48 -64.52 -2.33
N ARG A 138 16.82 -64.10 -3.56
CA ARG A 138 17.90 -63.09 -3.83
C ARG A 138 17.75 -61.79 -3.03
N LEU A 139 16.51 -61.40 -2.69
CA LEU A 139 16.22 -60.22 -1.88
C LEU A 139 16.60 -60.42 -0.39
N GLN A 140 16.47 -61.64 0.16
CA GLN A 140 16.90 -61.95 1.53
C GLN A 140 18.41 -61.98 1.68
N ILE A 141 19.15 -62.43 0.66
CA ILE A 141 20.62 -62.35 0.69
C ILE A 141 21.08 -60.89 0.72
N LEU A 142 20.42 -60.02 -0.06
CA LEU A 142 20.73 -58.59 -0.06
C LEU A 142 20.40 -57.94 1.30
N CYS A 143 19.22 -58.23 1.87
CA CYS A 143 18.86 -57.77 3.20
C CYS A 143 19.81 -58.30 4.29
N ALA A 144 20.16 -59.59 4.26
CA ALA A 144 21.11 -60.18 5.20
C ALA A 144 22.50 -59.56 5.07
N LYS A 145 22.93 -59.23 3.86
CA LYS A 145 24.23 -58.59 3.62
C LYS A 145 24.27 -57.15 4.13
N VAL A 146 23.19 -56.38 3.93
CA VAL A 146 23.02 -55.02 4.47
C VAL A 146 22.93 -55.04 5.99
N ILE A 147 22.15 -55.97 6.56
CA ILE A 147 22.05 -56.15 8.01
C ILE A 147 23.40 -56.55 8.58
N PHE A 148 24.14 -57.46 7.95
CA PHE A 148 25.46 -57.88 8.39
C PHE A 148 26.50 -56.76 8.30
N THR A 149 26.50 -55.92 7.26
CA THR A 149 27.37 -54.74 7.22
C THR A 149 26.99 -53.70 8.28
N LEU A 150 25.70 -53.44 8.48
CA LEU A 150 25.24 -52.53 9.54
C LEU A 150 25.61 -53.06 10.94
N LEU A 151 25.44 -54.36 11.19
CA LEU A 151 25.81 -55.00 12.46
C LEU A 151 27.32 -54.93 12.68
N ASN A 152 28.14 -55.23 11.67
CA ASN A 152 29.59 -55.14 11.80
C ASN A 152 30.04 -53.69 12.04
N CYS A 153 29.45 -52.72 11.35
CA CYS A 153 29.74 -51.31 11.57
C CYS A 153 29.37 -50.89 13.00
N PHE A 154 28.21 -51.33 13.48
CA PHE A 154 27.76 -51.09 14.86
C PHE A 154 28.70 -51.73 15.89
N VAL A 155 29.11 -52.99 15.68
CA VAL A 155 30.04 -53.70 16.56
C VAL A 155 31.43 -53.03 16.57
N LEU A 156 31.92 -52.58 15.42
CA LEU A 156 33.20 -51.85 15.33
C LEU A 156 33.14 -50.53 16.10
N HIS A 157 32.07 -49.77 15.92
CA HIS A 157 31.85 -48.53 16.66
C HIS A 157 31.65 -48.79 18.15
N TYR A 158 30.97 -49.88 18.52
CA TYR A 158 30.77 -50.27 19.91
C TYR A 158 32.08 -50.67 20.60
N LEU A 159 32.95 -51.43 19.93
CA LEU A 159 34.29 -51.79 20.43
C LEU A 159 35.19 -50.56 20.56
N GLN A 160 35.23 -49.69 19.54
CA GLN A 160 35.97 -48.43 19.60
C GLN A 160 35.48 -47.52 20.73
N PHE A 161 34.17 -47.50 20.95
CA PHE A 161 33.58 -46.78 22.07
C PHE A 161 33.99 -47.43 23.39
N GLN A 162 33.88 -48.76 23.52
CA GLN A 162 34.26 -49.54 24.71
C GLN A 162 35.73 -49.34 25.12
N ASP A 163 36.65 -49.31 24.16
CA ASP A 163 38.06 -49.01 24.39
C ASP A 163 38.29 -47.57 24.88
N ALA A 164 37.48 -46.62 24.39
CA ALA A 164 37.52 -45.23 24.84
C ALA A 164 36.95 -45.06 26.26
N ILE A 165 35.94 -45.84 26.67
CA ILE A 165 35.36 -45.76 28.03
C ILE A 165 36.14 -46.55 29.08
N THR A 166 36.89 -47.59 28.72
CA THR A 166 37.68 -48.39 29.67
C THR A 166 38.92 -47.63 30.16
N SER A 167 39.56 -46.82 29.30
CA SER A 167 40.71 -45.98 29.67
C SER A 167 40.30 -44.61 30.23
N THR A 168 40.91 -44.19 31.34
CA THR A 168 40.70 -42.85 31.93
C THR A 168 41.04 -41.72 30.95
N ALA A 169 42.10 -41.86 30.17
CA ALA A 169 42.49 -40.88 29.14
C ALA A 169 41.51 -40.85 27.95
N GLY A 170 40.93 -42.01 27.60
CA GLY A 170 39.88 -42.12 26.57
C GLY A 170 38.59 -41.43 27.00
N ARG A 171 38.15 -41.66 28.25
CA ARG A 171 36.97 -40.99 28.83
C ARG A 171 37.12 -39.47 28.81
N MET A 172 38.28 -38.95 29.19
CA MET A 172 38.52 -37.51 29.25
C MET A 172 38.49 -36.85 27.85
N LYS A 173 39.06 -37.52 26.83
CA LYS A 173 38.99 -37.06 25.43
C LYS A 173 37.58 -37.10 24.86
N LEU A 174 36.81 -38.14 25.19
CA LEU A 174 35.41 -38.26 24.78
C LEU A 174 34.57 -37.13 25.40
N ILE A 175 34.74 -36.85 26.69
CA ILE A 175 34.06 -35.75 27.38
C ILE A 175 34.40 -34.41 26.74
N ASP A 176 35.68 -34.11 26.47
CA ASP A 176 36.10 -32.86 25.82
C ASP A 176 35.51 -32.72 24.39
N SER A 177 35.46 -33.82 23.63
CA SER A 177 34.83 -33.83 22.31
C SER A 177 33.32 -33.57 22.38
N MET A 178 32.62 -34.27 23.28
CA MET A 178 31.18 -34.07 23.48
C MET A 178 30.88 -32.65 23.97
N GLU A 179 31.71 -32.09 24.85
CA GLU A 179 31.58 -30.73 25.34
C GLU A 179 31.76 -29.71 24.20
N LYS A 180 32.75 -29.92 23.31
CA LYS A 180 32.95 -29.07 22.12
C LYS A 180 31.76 -29.15 21.16
N ILE A 181 31.23 -30.35 20.93
CA ILE A 181 30.04 -30.54 20.06
C ILE A 181 28.81 -29.87 20.70
N ALA A 182 28.60 -30.05 22.01
CA ALA A 182 27.50 -29.42 22.73
C ALA A 182 27.60 -27.90 22.68
N LYS A 183 28.78 -27.32 22.94
CA LYS A 183 29.02 -25.86 22.85
C LYS A 183 28.80 -25.34 21.43
N GLY A 184 29.31 -26.04 20.41
CA GLY A 184 29.11 -25.67 19.00
C GLY A 184 27.65 -25.73 18.58
N SER A 185 26.89 -26.71 19.09
CA SER A 185 25.46 -26.87 18.83
C SER A 185 24.64 -25.79 19.54
N GLN A 186 24.98 -25.49 20.80
CA GLN A 186 24.38 -24.42 21.60
C GLN A 186 24.60 -23.05 20.94
N GLN A 187 25.82 -22.76 20.49
CA GLN A 187 26.12 -21.49 19.81
C GLN A 187 25.34 -21.34 18.49
N LYS A 188 25.19 -22.42 17.72
CA LYS A 188 24.36 -22.40 16.51
C LYS A 188 22.89 -22.16 16.85
N LEU A 189 22.38 -22.81 17.90
CA LEU A 189 21.02 -22.62 18.37
C LEU A 189 20.76 -21.16 18.75
N GLU A 190 21.65 -20.54 19.51
CA GLU A 190 21.55 -19.12 19.89
C GLU A 190 21.56 -18.19 18.68
N LYS A 191 22.43 -18.43 17.69
CA LYS A 191 22.46 -17.64 16.44
C LYS A 191 21.15 -17.76 15.67
N VAL A 192 20.60 -18.97 15.56
CA VAL A 192 19.30 -19.20 14.88
C VAL A 192 18.15 -18.53 15.64
N GLN A 193 18.14 -18.62 16.97
CA GLN A 193 17.12 -17.97 17.82
C GLN A 193 17.17 -16.44 17.71
N LEU A 194 18.38 -15.85 17.63
CA LEU A 194 18.55 -14.43 17.42
C LEU A 194 18.01 -13.99 16.05
N GLY A 195 18.41 -14.68 14.98
CA GLY A 195 17.94 -14.39 13.62
C GLY A 195 16.42 -14.53 13.49
N LEU A 196 15.84 -15.56 14.11
CA LEU A 196 14.38 -15.72 14.16
C LEU A 196 13.69 -14.53 14.85
N ARG A 197 14.27 -14.02 15.94
CA ARG A 197 13.72 -12.87 16.68
C ARG A 197 13.80 -11.58 15.87
N GLU A 198 14.89 -11.38 15.11
CA GLU A 198 15.05 -10.22 14.23
C GLU A 198 14.06 -10.27 13.06
N GLU A 199 13.93 -11.44 12.42
CA GLU A 199 12.98 -11.64 11.32
C GLU A 199 11.53 -11.47 11.79
N GLN A 200 11.20 -11.96 12.99
CA GLN A 200 9.89 -11.75 13.61
C GLN A 200 9.58 -10.26 13.78
N LYS A 201 10.54 -9.47 14.29
CA LYS A 201 10.39 -8.01 14.42
C LYS A 201 10.19 -7.33 13.06
N ALA A 202 10.94 -7.76 12.04
CA ALA A 202 10.79 -7.23 10.68
C ALA A 202 9.40 -7.56 10.10
N CYS A 203 8.90 -8.77 10.34
CA CYS A 203 7.57 -9.20 9.95
C CYS A 203 6.49 -8.35 10.62
N ASP A 204 6.60 -8.10 11.92
CA ASP A 204 5.62 -7.32 12.68
C ASP A 204 5.63 -5.84 12.25
N ALA A 205 6.82 -5.25 12.01
CA ALA A 205 6.93 -3.91 11.45
C ALA A 205 6.32 -3.81 10.03
N LEU A 206 6.48 -4.83 9.20
CA LEU A 206 5.88 -4.88 7.87
C LEU A 206 4.35 -5.00 7.94
N LYS A 207 3.82 -5.82 8.86
CA LYS A 207 2.37 -5.94 9.11
C LYS A 207 1.77 -4.59 9.54
N GLU A 208 2.43 -3.87 10.43
CA GLU A 208 1.96 -2.55 10.89
C GLU A 208 1.88 -1.55 9.74
N ARG A 209 2.92 -1.48 8.89
CA ARG A 209 2.91 -0.65 7.67
C ARG A 209 1.77 -1.03 6.74
N TYR A 210 1.56 -2.32 6.51
CA TYR A 210 0.46 -2.80 5.67
C TYR A 210 -0.91 -2.39 6.23
N THR A 211 -1.13 -2.55 7.54
CA THR A 211 -2.39 -2.13 8.18
C THR A 211 -2.61 -0.61 8.06
N THR A 212 -1.54 0.18 8.14
CA THR A 212 -1.58 1.63 7.95
C THR A 212 -1.98 1.99 6.51
N SER A 213 -1.31 1.41 5.51
CA SER A 213 -1.66 1.65 4.10
C SER A 213 -3.07 1.19 3.76
N ILE A 214 -3.57 0.10 4.35
CA ILE A 214 -4.97 -0.34 4.18
C ILE A 214 -5.94 0.67 4.79
N ALA A 215 -5.64 1.24 5.95
CA ALA A 215 -6.47 2.26 6.57
C ALA A 215 -6.53 3.54 5.69
N GLU A 216 -5.40 3.96 5.13
CA GLU A 216 -5.33 5.06 4.17
C GLU A 216 -6.11 4.77 2.89
N GLN A 217 -5.97 3.57 2.33
CA GLN A 217 -6.73 3.14 1.15
C GLN A 217 -8.24 3.19 1.42
N ARG A 218 -8.70 2.69 2.58
CA ARG A 218 -10.11 2.78 2.98
C ARG A 218 -10.57 4.23 3.09
N ARG A 219 -9.75 5.11 3.66
CA ARG A 219 -10.05 6.55 3.74
C ARG A 219 -10.22 7.16 2.35
N CYS A 220 -9.28 6.88 1.44
CA CYS A 220 -9.35 7.36 0.06
C CYS A 220 -10.61 6.84 -0.65
N HIS A 221 -10.94 5.56 -0.47
CA HIS A 221 -12.15 4.97 -1.03
C HIS A 221 -13.43 5.65 -0.51
N SER A 222 -13.52 5.90 0.80
CA SER A 222 -14.65 6.64 1.38
C SER A 222 -14.76 8.06 0.82
N LEU A 223 -13.64 8.77 0.65
CA LEU A 223 -13.61 10.12 0.08
C LEU A 223 -14.12 10.14 -1.37
N ILE A 224 -13.68 9.17 -2.18
CA ILE A 224 -14.10 9.03 -3.58
C ILE A 224 -15.61 8.77 -3.65
N ASN A 225 -16.14 7.88 -2.83
CA ASN A 225 -17.57 7.58 -2.82
C ASN A 225 -18.41 8.81 -2.42
N ALA A 226 -17.97 9.56 -1.41
CA ALA A 226 -18.64 10.80 -1.00
C ALA A 226 -18.61 11.86 -2.12
N PHE A 227 -17.49 11.97 -2.82
CA PHE A 227 -17.35 12.88 -3.96
C PHE A 227 -18.29 12.48 -5.11
N GLN A 228 -18.36 11.19 -5.44
CA GLN A 228 -19.27 10.68 -6.48
C GLN A 228 -20.73 10.96 -6.15
N GLU A 229 -21.12 10.84 -4.88
CA GLU A 229 -22.49 11.13 -4.43
C GLU A 229 -22.83 12.63 -4.60
N GLU A 230 -21.89 13.52 -4.28
CA GLU A 230 -22.04 14.96 -4.52
C GLU A 230 -22.08 15.31 -6.01
N CYS A 231 -21.28 14.64 -6.85
CA CYS A 231 -21.37 14.78 -8.31
C CYS A 231 -22.78 14.39 -8.81
N ALA A 232 -23.30 13.26 -8.37
CA ALA A 232 -24.64 12.79 -8.74
C ALA A 232 -25.74 13.74 -8.27
N LYS A 233 -25.63 14.34 -7.08
CA LYS A 233 -26.56 15.38 -6.60
C LYS A 233 -26.50 16.63 -7.47
N ASN A 234 -25.29 17.07 -7.84
CA ASN A 234 -25.10 18.27 -8.66
C ASN A 234 -25.73 18.11 -10.06
N GLU A 235 -25.55 16.95 -10.69
CA GLU A 235 -26.19 16.64 -11.98
C GLU A 235 -27.72 16.71 -11.88
N ARG A 236 -28.33 16.14 -10.83
CA ARG A 236 -29.78 16.23 -10.61
C ARG A 236 -30.27 17.68 -10.47
N LEU A 237 -29.50 18.52 -9.78
CA LEU A 237 -29.83 19.95 -9.64
C LEU A 237 -29.74 20.68 -10.99
N ARG A 238 -28.72 20.39 -11.81
CA ARG A 238 -28.61 20.95 -13.17
C ARG A 238 -29.77 20.54 -14.08
N CYS A 239 -30.22 19.29 -14.02
CA CYS A 239 -31.39 18.84 -14.77
C CYS A 239 -32.68 19.57 -14.34
N ARG A 240 -32.82 19.88 -13.05
CA ARG A 240 -33.99 20.60 -12.51
C ARG A 240 -34.00 22.10 -12.82
N GLY A 241 -32.85 22.74 -12.97
CA GLY A 241 -32.77 24.16 -13.32
C GLY A 241 -32.86 24.46 -14.82
N SER A 242 -33.00 23.43 -15.65
CA SER A 242 -33.10 23.55 -17.11
C SER A 242 -34.54 23.36 -17.64
N ALA A 243 -35.52 23.32 -16.74
CA ALA A 243 -36.97 23.25 -17.02
C ALA A 243 -37.66 24.48 -16.44
#